data_AF-A0A1Y2BBC7-F1
#
_entry.id   AF-A0A1Y2BBC7-F1
#
_cell.length_a   1.000
_cell.length_b   1.000
_cell.length_c   1.000
_cell.angle_alpha   90.00
_cell.angle_beta   90.00
_cell.angle_gamma   90.00
#
_symmetry.space_group_name_H-M   'P 1'
#
loop_
_entity.id
_entity.type
_entity.pdbx_description
1 polymer ?
#
loop_
_entity_poly.entity_id
_entity_poly.type
_entity_poly.pdbx_seq_one_letter_code
_entity_poly.pdbx_strand_id
1 'polypeptide(L)'
;MIESAEVRPETRPLTRDELWASWDPCTKEEREQVFQGSAQISEKLSEMSVEDRIAQRGKDVVNRDELPSDLQPGSSFPRIRSAYEQLAPFDLLSQRLVREGKLKIYEDVINFCTQDPEGKQYKTLWNNTRTSSVKAIGIDTRLRKATEGKEVANRQYKEKNWFGAMYTYAIAWGYLLPYHLDAFSRTDPTRQEFVKLESALFSNISAMALVGAQDQAVKDDMKPGMLHLGLRAAECCISIEDVTVGIMIKSVRRAFDIRTLLNDLKDVVIDGEPVGVLWDPKDVEKDLKFYKAQEKALKGIAPDTFFKDVEPSKKTRRPWLIGMAGTM
;
A
#
# COMPACT_ATOMS: atom_id res chain seq x y z
N MET A 1 -47.45 8.44 12.29
CA MET A 1 -46.89 7.61 11.20
C MET A 1 -45.39 7.59 11.42
N ILE A 2 -44.87 6.44 11.83
CA ILE A 2 -43.43 6.24 11.98
C ILE A 2 -42.92 6.06 10.56
N GLU A 3 -42.14 7.01 10.06
CA GLU A 3 -41.38 6.84 8.82
C GLU A 3 -40.56 5.56 9.00
N SER A 4 -40.88 4.57 8.17
CA SER A 4 -40.13 3.33 8.09
C SER A 4 -38.67 3.68 7.85
N ALA A 5 -37.81 3.33 8.80
CA ALA A 5 -36.37 3.39 8.62
C ALA A 5 -36.04 2.63 7.33
N GLU A 6 -35.65 3.36 6.29
CA GLU A 6 -35.14 2.77 5.05
C GLU A 6 -34.04 1.78 5.42
N VAL A 7 -34.31 0.50 5.15
CA VAL A 7 -33.33 -0.58 5.19
C VAL A 7 -32.21 -0.17 4.23
N ARG A 8 -31.09 0.30 4.78
CA ARG A 8 -29.93 0.71 3.97
C ARG A 8 -29.39 -0.54 3.25
N PRO A 9 -29.09 -0.44 1.95
CA PRO A 9 -29.04 -1.58 1.05
C PRO A 9 -27.85 -2.51 1.34
N GLU A 10 -28.11 -3.78 1.02
CA GLU A 10 -27.17 -4.88 0.79
C GLU A 10 -25.92 -4.40 0.01
N THR A 11 -24.81 -5.10 0.17
CA THR A 11 -23.55 -4.86 -0.56
C THR A 11 -23.78 -4.45 -2.01
N ARG A 12 -23.33 -3.26 -2.40
CA ARG A 12 -23.44 -2.68 -3.76
C ARG A 12 -22.12 -2.10 -4.26
N PRO A 13 -21.93 -1.94 -5.58
CA PRO A 13 -20.80 -1.18 -6.12
C PRO A 13 -20.74 0.25 -5.56
N LEU A 14 -19.52 0.75 -5.37
CA LEU A 14 -19.29 2.14 -4.98
C LEU A 14 -19.72 3.10 -6.10
N THR A 15 -20.31 4.23 -5.73
CA THR A 15 -20.57 5.33 -6.67
C THR A 15 -19.25 5.97 -7.09
N ARG A 16 -19.28 6.75 -8.18
CA ARG A 16 -18.08 7.46 -8.64
C ARG A 16 -17.54 8.42 -7.58
N ASP A 17 -18.41 9.07 -6.83
CA ASP A 17 -18.01 10.01 -5.78
C ASP A 17 -17.43 9.27 -4.56
N GLU A 18 -18.01 8.13 -4.17
CA GLU A 18 -17.47 7.24 -3.13
C GLU A 18 -16.07 6.72 -3.50
N LEU A 19 -15.86 6.33 -4.76
CA LEU A 19 -14.55 5.91 -5.26
C LEU A 19 -13.51 7.04 -5.11
N TRP A 20 -13.86 8.27 -5.46
CA TRP A 20 -12.92 9.40 -5.34
C TRP A 20 -12.68 9.82 -3.90
N ALA A 21 -13.72 9.86 -3.07
CA ALA A 21 -13.61 10.20 -1.65
C ALA A 21 -12.74 9.20 -0.87
N SER A 22 -12.61 7.96 -1.36
CA SER A 22 -11.72 6.94 -0.79
C SER A 22 -10.23 7.30 -0.85
N TRP A 23 -9.87 8.33 -1.64
CA TRP A 23 -8.52 8.87 -1.79
C TRP A 23 -8.32 10.24 -1.14
N ASP A 24 -9.34 10.77 -0.45
CA ASP A 24 -9.19 12.03 0.26
C ASP A 24 -8.27 11.84 1.48
N PRO A 25 -7.39 12.81 1.80
CA PRO A 25 -6.45 12.70 2.92
C PRO A 25 -7.15 12.40 4.24
N CYS A 26 -6.59 11.50 5.04
CA CYS A 26 -7.07 11.28 6.40
C CYS A 26 -6.73 12.49 7.29
N THR A 27 -7.65 12.87 8.16
CA THR A 27 -7.39 13.91 9.17
C THR A 27 -6.35 13.44 10.18
N LYS A 28 -5.82 14.38 10.97
CA LYS A 28 -4.84 14.05 12.01
C LYS A 28 -5.45 13.12 13.08
N GLU A 29 -6.71 13.37 13.44
CA GLU A 29 -7.48 12.59 14.40
C GLU A 29 -7.73 11.18 13.87
N GLU A 30 -8.11 11.05 12.60
CA GLU A 30 -8.29 9.76 11.93
C GLU A 30 -6.99 8.93 11.95
N ARG A 31 -5.85 9.57 11.68
CA ARG A 31 -4.53 8.90 11.77
C ARG A 31 -4.28 8.40 13.19
N GLU A 32 -4.42 9.28 14.18
CA GLU A 32 -4.17 8.96 15.59
C GLU A 32 -5.03 7.79 16.07
N GLN A 33 -6.32 7.75 15.67
CA GLN A 33 -7.21 6.63 15.99
C GLN A 33 -6.70 5.29 15.44
N VAL A 34 -6.21 5.24 14.19
CA VAL A 34 -5.62 4.01 13.66
C VAL A 34 -4.32 3.66 14.37
N PHE A 35 -3.49 4.66 14.70
CA PHE A 35 -2.25 4.47 15.44
C PHE A 35 -2.50 3.81 16.80
N GLN A 36 -3.40 4.39 17.59
CA GLN A 36 -3.77 3.87 18.91
C GLN A 36 -4.43 2.49 18.81
N GLY A 37 -5.39 2.33 17.89
CA GLY A 37 -6.09 1.07 17.70
C GLY A 37 -5.16 -0.07 17.30
N SER A 38 -4.21 0.15 16.39
CA SER A 38 -3.29 -0.93 16.01
C SER A 38 -2.21 -1.19 17.05
N ALA A 39 -1.82 -0.21 17.87
CA ALA A 39 -0.94 -0.44 19.02
C ALA A 39 -1.61 -1.37 20.05
N GLN A 40 -2.88 -1.10 20.40
CA GLN A 40 -3.67 -1.94 21.29
C GLN A 40 -3.86 -3.36 20.72
N ILE A 41 -4.15 -3.48 19.42
CA ILE A 41 -4.24 -4.78 18.76
C ILE A 41 -2.91 -5.53 18.86
N SER A 42 -1.78 -4.86 18.59
CA SER A 42 -0.45 -5.49 18.65
C SER A 42 -0.10 -5.96 20.05
N GLU A 43 -0.44 -5.19 21.09
CA GLU A 43 -0.22 -5.53 22.50
C GLU A 43 -1.03 -6.77 22.90
N LYS A 44 -2.36 -6.76 22.70
CA LYS A 44 -3.23 -7.93 22.94
C LYS A 44 -2.74 -9.16 22.18
N LEU A 45 -2.37 -8.96 20.92
CA LEU A 45 -1.85 -10.02 20.08
C LEU A 45 -0.51 -10.59 20.56
N SER A 46 0.28 -9.84 21.33
CA SER A 46 1.55 -10.29 21.88
C SER A 46 1.38 -11.18 23.11
N GLU A 47 0.28 -11.01 23.85
CA GLU A 47 -0.06 -11.75 25.07
C GLU A 47 -0.70 -13.12 24.77
N MET A 48 -1.26 -13.30 23.58
CA MET A 48 -1.91 -14.55 23.17
C MET A 48 -0.92 -15.66 22.81
N SER A 49 -1.28 -16.92 23.09
CA SER A 49 -0.57 -18.10 22.57
C SER A 49 -0.65 -18.20 21.05
N VAL A 50 0.26 -18.96 20.42
CA VAL A 50 0.25 -19.14 18.95
C VAL A 50 -1.01 -19.88 18.52
N GLU A 51 -1.45 -20.85 19.32
CA GLU A 51 -2.64 -21.65 19.13
C GLU A 51 -3.91 -20.79 19.22
N ASP A 52 -3.99 -19.87 20.18
CA ASP A 52 -5.12 -18.94 20.33
C ASP A 52 -5.17 -17.92 19.17
N ARG A 53 -4.01 -17.44 18.71
CA ARG A 53 -3.91 -16.55 17.54
C ARG A 53 -4.38 -17.23 16.25
N ILE A 54 -4.17 -18.54 16.13
CA ILE A 54 -4.62 -19.35 14.99
C ILE A 54 -6.13 -19.60 15.10
N ALA A 55 -6.63 -19.94 16.29
CA ALA A 55 -8.05 -20.19 16.55
C ALA A 55 -8.94 -18.93 16.38
N GLN A 56 -8.40 -17.74 16.65
CA GLN A 56 -9.08 -16.46 16.44
C GLN A 56 -8.98 -15.92 15.01
N ARG A 57 -8.24 -16.53 14.09
CA ARG A 57 -8.14 -16.02 12.71
C ARG A 57 -9.31 -16.52 11.85
N GLY A 58 -10.26 -15.63 11.57
CA GLY A 58 -11.49 -15.91 10.80
C GLY A 58 -12.77 -15.59 11.58
N LYS A 59 -12.62 -15.39 12.89
CA LYS A 59 -13.50 -14.57 13.72
C LYS A 59 -12.74 -13.25 13.90
N ASP A 60 -13.40 -12.11 14.02
CA ASP A 60 -12.65 -10.86 14.21
C ASP A 60 -11.71 -10.98 15.42
N VAL A 61 -10.42 -10.72 15.19
CA VAL A 61 -9.32 -10.87 16.17
C VAL A 61 -9.50 -9.97 17.39
N VAL A 62 -10.44 -9.04 17.31
CA VAL A 62 -10.88 -8.19 18.40
C VAL A 62 -12.27 -8.66 18.77
N ASN A 63 -12.48 -9.03 20.04
CA ASN A 63 -13.82 -9.10 20.59
C ASN A 63 -14.45 -7.72 20.35
N ARG A 64 -15.30 -7.59 19.33
CA ARG A 64 -15.75 -6.30 18.78
C ARG A 64 -16.47 -5.45 19.84
N ASP A 65 -16.94 -6.09 20.89
CA ASP A 65 -17.58 -5.49 22.07
C ASP A 65 -16.58 -4.82 23.04
N GLU A 66 -15.27 -5.04 22.88
CA GLU A 66 -14.19 -4.45 23.70
C GLU A 66 -13.49 -3.25 23.03
N LEU A 67 -13.85 -2.91 21.78
CA LEU A 67 -13.40 -1.66 21.18
C LEU A 67 -14.14 -0.49 21.83
N PRO A 68 -13.50 0.69 21.95
CA PRO A 68 -14.21 1.95 22.23
C PRO A 68 -15.49 2.04 21.39
N SER A 69 -16.60 2.51 21.96
CA SER A 69 -17.92 2.46 21.34
C SER A 69 -18.00 3.15 19.96
N ASP A 70 -17.10 4.09 19.69
CA ASP A 70 -16.89 4.79 18.42
C ASP A 70 -16.12 3.98 17.36
N LEU A 71 -15.43 2.92 17.77
CA LEU A 71 -14.72 1.97 16.91
C LEU A 71 -15.45 0.64 16.73
N GLN A 72 -16.54 0.41 17.48
CA GLN A 72 -17.41 -0.74 17.30
C GLN A 72 -18.16 -0.66 15.95
N PRO A 73 -18.55 -1.81 15.35
CA PRO A 73 -19.38 -1.79 14.15
C PRO A 73 -20.72 -1.14 14.47
N GLY A 74 -20.92 0.09 14.00
CA GLY A 74 -22.26 0.68 13.97
C GLY A 74 -23.18 -0.16 13.08
N SER A 75 -24.45 -0.28 13.43
CA SER A 75 -25.50 -0.90 12.59
C SER A 75 -25.76 -0.14 11.28
N SER A 76 -25.00 0.92 11.00
CA SER A 76 -25.11 1.73 9.80
C SER A 76 -23.73 2.05 9.21
N PHE A 77 -23.59 1.88 7.89
CA PHE A 77 -22.42 2.36 7.15
C PHE A 77 -22.14 3.85 7.44
N PRO A 78 -20.85 4.27 7.50
CA PRO A 78 -20.50 5.68 7.54
C PRO A 78 -21.11 6.40 6.32
N ARG A 79 -21.37 7.71 6.45
CA ARG A 79 -22.06 8.51 5.41
C ARG A 79 -21.34 8.46 4.05
N ILE A 80 -20.03 8.25 4.04
CA ILE A 80 -19.24 7.97 2.83
C ILE A 80 -18.69 6.56 2.94
N ARG A 81 -19.13 5.70 2.02
CA ARG A 81 -18.68 4.32 1.91
C ARG A 81 -17.40 4.27 1.09
N SER A 82 -16.36 3.62 1.62
CA SER A 82 -15.06 3.48 0.97
C SER A 82 -14.68 2.02 0.67
N ALA A 83 -15.63 1.08 0.84
CA ALA A 83 -15.44 -0.33 0.53
C ALA A 83 -16.75 -0.99 0.04
N TYR A 84 -16.62 -2.02 -0.78
CA TYR A 84 -17.72 -2.86 -1.24
C TYR A 84 -18.29 -3.69 -0.09
N GLU A 85 -17.46 -4.26 0.77
CA GLU A 85 -17.95 -5.01 1.91
C GLU A 85 -18.32 -4.07 3.07
N GLN A 86 -19.23 -4.52 3.93
CA GLN A 86 -19.44 -3.86 5.22
C GLN A 86 -18.28 -4.19 6.15
N LEU A 87 -17.48 -3.18 6.47
CA LEU A 87 -16.32 -3.30 7.35
C LEU A 87 -16.50 -2.44 8.60
N ALA A 88 -15.79 -2.79 9.67
CA ALA A 88 -15.77 -1.97 10.87
C ALA A 88 -15.12 -0.60 10.57
N PRO A 89 -15.49 0.48 11.29
CA PRO A 89 -14.91 1.81 11.08
C PRO A 89 -13.38 1.82 11.10
N PHE A 90 -12.77 1.08 12.03
CA PHE A 90 -11.33 0.94 12.14
C PHE A 90 -10.69 0.35 10.87
N ASP A 91 -11.30 -0.68 10.27
CA ASP A 91 -10.78 -1.31 9.05
C ASP A 91 -10.89 -0.36 7.85
N LEU A 92 -12.01 0.34 7.72
CA LEU A 92 -12.22 1.34 6.67
C LEU A 92 -11.17 2.45 6.73
N LEU A 93 -10.87 2.91 7.95
CA LEU A 93 -9.88 3.95 8.19
C LEU A 93 -8.46 3.47 7.94
N SER A 94 -8.14 2.25 8.39
CA SER A 94 -6.86 1.60 8.12
C SER A 94 -6.61 1.44 6.62
N GLN A 95 -7.61 0.98 5.85
CA GLN A 95 -7.52 0.88 4.40
C GLN A 95 -7.35 2.26 3.73
N ARG A 96 -7.98 3.30 4.26
CA ARG A 96 -7.82 4.67 3.76
C ARG A 96 -6.40 5.18 3.95
N LEU A 97 -5.77 4.92 5.09
CA LEU A 97 -4.35 5.24 5.30
C LEU A 97 -3.42 4.48 4.35
N VAL A 98 -3.71 3.21 4.04
CA VAL A 98 -2.95 2.46 3.03
C VAL A 98 -3.10 3.10 1.64
N ARG A 99 -4.31 3.53 1.26
CA ARG A 99 -4.55 4.25 0.01
C ARG A 99 -3.83 5.60 -0.02
N GLU A 100 -3.82 6.34 1.09
CA GLU A 100 -3.07 7.59 1.20
C GLU A 100 -1.57 7.36 1.01
N GLY A 101 -1.00 6.33 1.65
CA GLY A 101 0.41 5.97 1.46
C GLY A 101 0.76 5.64 0.01
N LYS A 102 -0.12 4.91 -0.69
CA LYS A 102 0.01 4.64 -2.14
C LYS A 102 -0.01 5.91 -2.97
N LEU A 103 -0.95 6.81 -2.70
CA LEU A 103 -1.06 8.09 -3.39
C LEU A 103 0.17 8.96 -3.15
N LYS A 104 0.71 8.94 -1.94
CA LYS A 104 1.94 9.66 -1.61
C LYS A 104 3.14 9.09 -2.37
N ILE A 105 3.22 7.76 -2.57
CA ILE A 105 4.28 7.17 -3.42
C ILE A 105 4.15 7.70 -4.85
N TYR A 106 2.92 7.75 -5.37
CA TYR A 106 2.67 8.29 -6.70
C TYR A 106 3.09 9.77 -6.81
N GLU A 107 2.68 10.62 -5.87
CA GLU A 107 3.12 12.03 -5.81
C GLU A 107 4.66 12.14 -5.79
N ASP A 108 5.31 11.44 -4.87
CA ASP A 108 6.75 11.58 -4.66
C ASP A 108 7.55 11.04 -5.84
N VAL A 109 7.11 9.94 -6.49
CA VAL A 109 7.74 9.46 -7.73
C VAL A 109 7.64 10.50 -8.84
N ILE A 110 6.46 11.12 -9.02
CA ILE A 110 6.29 12.16 -10.04
C ILE A 110 7.24 13.32 -9.77
N ASN A 111 7.21 13.88 -8.57
CA ASN A 111 8.03 15.04 -8.19
C ASN A 111 9.53 14.71 -8.28
N PHE A 112 9.94 13.53 -7.81
CA PHE A 112 11.32 13.06 -7.88
C PHE A 112 11.80 12.89 -9.32
N CYS A 113 11.01 12.24 -10.19
CA CYS A 113 11.43 11.99 -11.57
C CYS A 113 11.40 13.24 -12.45
N THR A 114 10.52 14.21 -12.14
CA THR A 114 10.46 15.47 -12.87
C THR A 114 11.29 16.59 -12.25
N GLN A 115 11.96 16.33 -11.12
CA GLN A 115 12.73 17.32 -10.38
C GLN A 115 11.89 18.56 -10.03
N ASP A 116 10.64 18.34 -9.63
CA ASP A 116 9.65 19.37 -9.34
C ASP A 116 9.28 19.38 -7.85
N PRO A 117 10.09 20.04 -6.99
CA PRO A 117 9.86 20.04 -5.55
C PRO A 117 8.57 20.76 -5.14
N GLU A 118 8.03 21.65 -5.99
CA GLU A 118 6.78 22.36 -5.72
C GLU A 118 5.52 21.51 -6.05
N GLY A 119 5.73 20.35 -6.68
CA GLY A 119 4.70 19.38 -7.03
C GLY A 119 3.68 19.90 -8.03
N LYS A 120 4.05 20.85 -8.89
CA LYS A 120 3.19 21.40 -9.93
C LYS A 120 2.73 20.31 -10.90
N GLN A 121 3.64 19.45 -11.34
CA GLN A 121 3.35 18.36 -12.26
C GLN A 121 2.37 17.36 -11.64
N TYR A 122 2.59 16.95 -10.40
CA TYR A 122 1.66 16.08 -9.69
C TYR A 122 0.28 16.74 -9.58
N LYS A 123 0.18 18.00 -9.14
CA LYS A 123 -1.08 18.75 -9.04
C LYS A 123 -1.82 18.80 -10.39
N THR A 124 -1.11 19.05 -11.48
CA THR A 124 -1.70 19.04 -12.83
C THR A 124 -2.23 17.66 -13.19
N LEU A 125 -1.46 16.59 -12.97
CA LEU A 125 -1.92 15.22 -13.22
C LEU A 125 -3.13 14.86 -12.36
N TRP A 126 -3.10 15.19 -11.06
CA TRP A 126 -4.16 14.93 -10.09
C TRP A 126 -5.46 15.66 -10.39
N ASN A 127 -5.38 16.87 -10.94
CA ASN A 127 -6.54 17.62 -11.42
C ASN A 127 -7.08 17.02 -12.72
N ASN A 128 -6.19 16.64 -13.64
CA ASN A 128 -6.57 16.04 -14.91
C ASN A 128 -7.30 14.70 -14.73
N THR A 129 -6.90 13.88 -13.75
CA THR A 129 -7.58 12.60 -13.45
C THR A 129 -9.01 12.79 -12.94
N ARG A 130 -9.36 13.99 -12.46
CA ARG A 130 -10.70 14.34 -11.96
C ARG A 130 -11.59 15.11 -12.93
N THR A 131 -11.11 15.41 -14.13
CA THR A 131 -11.97 16.01 -15.17
C THR A 131 -13.14 15.10 -15.50
N SER A 132 -14.30 15.65 -15.86
CA SER A 132 -15.52 14.87 -16.14
C SER A 132 -15.30 13.81 -17.23
N SER A 133 -14.50 14.12 -18.26
CA SER A 133 -14.15 13.19 -19.33
C SER A 133 -13.32 12.01 -18.83
N VAL A 134 -12.34 12.24 -17.95
CA VAL A 134 -11.53 11.16 -17.36
C VAL A 134 -12.33 10.37 -16.31
N LYS A 135 -13.19 11.05 -15.53
CA LYS A 135 -14.12 10.40 -14.60
C LYS A 135 -15.13 9.48 -15.32
N ALA A 136 -15.41 9.69 -16.60
CA ALA A 136 -16.30 8.79 -17.35
C ALA A 136 -15.64 7.47 -17.77
N ILE A 137 -14.30 7.36 -17.72
CA ILE A 137 -13.57 6.16 -18.14
C ILE A 137 -13.85 4.99 -17.19
N GLY A 138 -14.34 3.88 -17.75
CA GLY A 138 -14.61 2.62 -17.04
C GLY A 138 -13.35 1.83 -16.66
N ILE A 139 -13.51 0.84 -15.78
CA ILE A 139 -12.40 0.05 -15.24
C ILE A 139 -11.61 -0.70 -16.30
N ASP A 140 -12.26 -1.35 -17.28
CA ASP A 140 -11.56 -2.14 -18.31
C ASP A 140 -10.57 -1.30 -19.12
N THR A 141 -10.98 -0.09 -19.51
CA THR A 141 -10.10 0.83 -20.24
C THR A 141 -8.94 1.30 -19.38
N ARG A 142 -9.16 1.46 -18.07
CA ARG A 142 -8.10 1.84 -17.11
C ARG A 142 -7.10 0.71 -16.91
N LEU A 143 -7.57 -0.51 -16.70
CA LEU A 143 -6.72 -1.71 -16.61
C LEU A 143 -5.88 -1.91 -17.88
N ARG A 144 -6.47 -1.73 -19.05
CA ARG A 144 -5.75 -1.80 -20.34
C ARG A 144 -4.66 -0.74 -20.42
N LYS A 145 -4.97 0.54 -20.15
CA LYS A 145 -3.98 1.63 -20.20
C LYS A 145 -2.86 1.45 -19.18
N ALA A 146 -3.19 1.00 -17.97
CA ALA A 146 -2.20 0.69 -16.94
C ALA A 146 -1.29 -0.48 -17.36
N THR A 147 -1.85 -1.50 -18.03
CA THR A 147 -1.09 -2.62 -18.58
C THR A 147 -0.15 -2.17 -19.70
N GLU A 148 -0.64 -1.37 -20.66
CA GLU A 148 0.17 -0.79 -21.73
C GLU A 148 1.31 0.07 -21.16
N GLY A 149 1.01 0.92 -20.17
CA GLY A 149 2.01 1.74 -19.47
C GLY A 149 3.07 0.89 -18.76
N LYS A 150 2.67 -0.19 -18.08
CA LYS A 150 3.59 -1.15 -17.46
C LYS A 150 4.54 -1.75 -18.50
N GLU A 151 4.05 -2.13 -19.68
CA GLU A 151 4.91 -2.69 -20.74
C GLU A 151 5.87 -1.64 -21.36
N VAL A 152 5.45 -0.38 -21.44
CA VAL A 152 6.35 0.73 -21.82
C VAL A 152 7.46 0.89 -20.78
N ALA A 153 7.10 0.93 -19.50
CA ALA A 153 8.05 1.05 -18.39
C ALA A 153 9.02 -0.15 -18.33
N ASN A 154 8.55 -1.37 -18.61
CA ASN A 154 9.39 -2.55 -18.73
C ASN A 154 10.47 -2.40 -19.81
N ARG A 155 10.16 -1.75 -20.95
CA ARG A 155 11.14 -1.49 -22.02
C ARG A 155 12.18 -0.46 -21.55
N GLN A 156 11.74 0.65 -20.98
CA GLN A 156 12.62 1.68 -20.43
C GLN A 156 13.55 1.12 -19.34
N TYR A 157 13.03 0.22 -18.49
CA TYR A 157 13.82 -0.50 -17.49
C TYR A 157 14.96 -1.32 -18.12
N LYS A 158 14.67 -2.06 -19.20
CA LYS A 158 15.68 -2.84 -19.93
C LYS A 158 16.72 -1.97 -20.62
N GLU A 159 16.31 -0.78 -21.06
CA GLU A 159 17.18 0.25 -21.65
C GLU A 159 17.97 1.04 -20.59
N LYS A 160 17.84 0.69 -19.30
CA LYS A 160 18.45 1.41 -18.17
C LYS A 160 18.01 2.88 -18.04
N ASN A 161 16.88 3.24 -18.64
CA ASN A 161 16.23 4.52 -18.40
C ASN A 161 15.47 4.47 -17.06
N TRP A 162 16.21 4.51 -15.96
CA TRP A 162 15.69 4.29 -14.61
C TRP A 162 14.58 5.26 -14.22
N PHE A 163 14.82 6.57 -14.40
CA PHE A 163 13.84 7.61 -14.07
C PHE A 163 12.60 7.55 -14.99
N GLY A 164 12.81 7.34 -16.28
CA GLY A 164 11.70 7.17 -17.23
C GLY A 164 10.83 5.96 -16.87
N ALA A 165 11.46 4.83 -16.53
CA ALA A 165 10.76 3.63 -16.10
C ALA A 165 9.96 3.85 -14.81
N MET A 166 10.58 4.47 -13.78
CA MET A 166 9.91 4.80 -12.51
C MET A 166 8.67 5.67 -12.72
N TYR A 167 8.85 6.76 -13.46
CA TYR A 167 7.78 7.69 -13.81
C TYR A 167 6.66 6.97 -14.56
N THR A 168 7.00 6.16 -15.56
CA THR A 168 6.00 5.46 -16.38
C THR A 168 5.26 4.39 -15.57
N TYR A 169 5.90 3.68 -14.63
CA TYR A 169 5.19 2.79 -13.69
C TYR A 169 4.21 3.57 -12.80
N ALA A 170 4.61 4.74 -12.29
CA ALA A 170 3.72 5.58 -11.48
C ALA A 170 2.52 6.08 -12.31
N ILE A 171 2.74 6.58 -13.53
CA ILE A 171 1.66 6.98 -14.43
C ILE A 171 0.73 5.80 -14.75
N ALA A 172 1.29 4.61 -14.99
CA ALA A 172 0.52 3.39 -15.20
C ALA A 172 -0.38 3.08 -13.99
N TRP A 173 0.13 3.22 -12.77
CA TRP A 173 -0.67 3.07 -11.56
C TRP A 173 -1.75 4.17 -11.45
N GLY A 174 -1.42 5.41 -11.78
CA GLY A 174 -2.37 6.54 -11.78
C GLY A 174 -3.59 6.33 -12.69
N TYR A 175 -3.47 5.51 -13.75
CA TYR A 175 -4.63 5.14 -14.58
C TYR A 175 -5.67 4.29 -13.82
N LEU A 176 -5.27 3.55 -12.79
CA LEU A 176 -6.15 2.70 -11.99
C LEU A 176 -7.14 3.51 -11.14
N LEU A 177 -6.80 4.76 -10.79
CA LEU A 177 -7.67 5.66 -10.03
C LEU A 177 -9.02 5.88 -10.74
N PRO A 178 -10.14 6.03 -10.03
CA PRO A 178 -10.26 6.02 -8.58
C PRO A 178 -10.49 4.61 -8.00
N TYR A 179 -10.36 3.56 -8.80
CA TYR A 179 -10.58 2.20 -8.32
C TYR A 179 -9.46 1.77 -7.38
N HIS A 180 -9.84 0.99 -6.36
CA HIS A 180 -8.94 0.37 -5.41
C HIS A 180 -9.45 -1.04 -5.09
N LEU A 181 -8.61 -1.83 -4.43
CA LEU A 181 -8.90 -3.21 -4.08
C LEU A 181 -10.28 -3.41 -3.42
N ASP A 182 -10.57 -2.56 -2.45
CA ASP A 182 -11.77 -2.65 -1.62
C ASP A 182 -13.03 -2.15 -2.34
N ALA A 183 -12.92 -1.60 -3.56
CA ALA A 183 -14.07 -1.16 -4.34
C ALA A 183 -14.86 -2.32 -4.96
N PHE A 184 -14.29 -3.52 -4.97
CA PHE A 184 -14.83 -4.72 -5.60
C PHE A 184 -15.19 -5.78 -4.56
N SER A 185 -16.20 -6.59 -4.86
CA SER A 185 -16.50 -7.82 -4.10
C SER A 185 -15.27 -8.74 -4.07
N ARG A 186 -15.12 -9.51 -2.98
CA ARG A 186 -14.07 -10.56 -2.88
C ARG A 186 -14.15 -11.61 -3.98
N THR A 187 -15.32 -11.83 -4.57
CA THR A 187 -15.56 -12.80 -5.66
C THR A 187 -15.48 -12.18 -7.05
N ASP A 188 -15.33 -10.86 -7.16
CA ASP A 188 -15.24 -10.18 -8.45
C ASP A 188 -13.89 -10.51 -9.15
N PRO A 189 -13.90 -11.07 -10.37
CA PRO A 189 -12.67 -11.38 -11.09
C PRO A 189 -11.82 -10.14 -11.39
N THR A 190 -12.46 -8.97 -11.59
CA THR A 190 -11.78 -7.67 -11.79
C THR A 190 -10.87 -7.35 -10.62
N ARG A 191 -11.26 -7.76 -9.41
CA ARG A 191 -10.46 -7.55 -8.20
C ARG A 191 -9.11 -8.25 -8.30
N GLN A 192 -9.08 -9.49 -8.83
CA GLN A 192 -7.83 -10.23 -9.00
C GLN A 192 -6.94 -9.61 -10.07
N GLU A 193 -7.51 -9.15 -11.18
CA GLU A 193 -6.77 -8.44 -12.23
C GLU A 193 -6.16 -7.15 -11.70
N PHE A 194 -6.94 -6.38 -10.93
CA PHE A 194 -6.49 -5.16 -10.27
C PHE A 194 -5.32 -5.44 -9.35
N VAL A 195 -5.42 -6.45 -8.46
CA VAL A 195 -4.34 -6.83 -7.55
C VAL A 195 -3.08 -7.22 -8.31
N LYS A 196 -3.22 -8.09 -9.33
CA LYS A 196 -2.07 -8.55 -10.12
C LYS A 196 -1.35 -7.38 -10.76
N LEU A 197 -2.09 -6.42 -11.31
CA LEU A 197 -1.51 -5.26 -11.96
C LEU A 197 -0.92 -4.27 -10.95
N GLU A 198 -1.66 -3.89 -9.91
CA GLU A 198 -1.17 -2.97 -8.87
C GLU A 198 0.09 -3.51 -8.18
N SER A 199 0.06 -4.77 -7.75
CA SER A 199 1.22 -5.40 -7.10
C SER A 199 2.41 -5.53 -8.05
N ALA A 200 2.19 -5.81 -9.34
CA ALA A 200 3.27 -5.82 -10.33
C ALA A 200 3.90 -4.42 -10.53
N LEU A 201 3.10 -3.35 -10.56
CA LEU A 201 3.59 -1.98 -10.71
C LEU A 201 4.49 -1.57 -9.53
N PHE A 202 4.02 -1.73 -8.30
CA PHE A 202 4.82 -1.42 -7.11
C PHE A 202 6.04 -2.36 -6.95
N SER A 203 5.87 -3.65 -7.25
CA SER A 203 7.00 -4.60 -7.32
C SER A 203 8.06 -4.14 -8.33
N ASN A 204 7.65 -3.60 -9.49
CA ASN A 204 8.60 -3.15 -10.49
C ASN A 204 9.26 -1.81 -10.11
N ILE A 205 8.55 -0.90 -9.45
CA ILE A 205 9.15 0.33 -8.88
C ILE A 205 10.24 -0.06 -7.87
N SER A 206 9.96 -0.97 -6.94
CA SER A 206 10.98 -1.42 -5.96
C SER A 206 12.17 -2.13 -6.62
N ALA A 207 11.92 -2.98 -7.62
CA ALA A 207 12.99 -3.66 -8.37
C ALA A 207 13.89 -2.65 -9.11
N MET A 208 13.27 -1.67 -9.75
CA MET A 208 13.98 -0.64 -10.50
C MET A 208 14.79 0.24 -9.57
N ALA A 209 14.22 0.68 -8.45
CA ALA A 209 14.94 1.48 -7.48
C ALA A 209 16.20 0.79 -6.95
N LEU A 210 16.08 -0.52 -6.62
CA LEU A 210 17.21 -1.31 -6.13
C LEU A 210 18.34 -1.43 -7.16
N VAL A 211 17.99 -1.76 -8.41
CA VAL A 211 18.98 -1.95 -9.48
C VAL A 211 19.55 -0.61 -9.95
N GLY A 212 18.70 0.40 -10.12
CA GLY A 212 19.08 1.74 -10.57
C GLY A 212 20.01 2.45 -9.60
N ALA A 213 19.77 2.33 -8.28
CA ALA A 213 20.66 2.92 -7.27
C ALA A 213 22.08 2.34 -7.27
N GLN A 214 22.27 1.13 -7.81
CA GLN A 214 23.58 0.48 -7.95
C GLN A 214 24.23 0.79 -9.31
N ASP A 215 23.50 1.40 -10.26
CA ASP A 215 24.03 1.75 -11.56
C ASP A 215 24.90 3.02 -11.45
N GLN A 216 26.09 2.98 -12.05
CA GLN A 216 27.06 4.08 -12.05
C GLN A 216 26.54 5.33 -12.79
N ALA A 217 25.55 5.17 -13.68
CA ALA A 217 24.93 6.29 -14.38
C ALA A 217 23.99 7.12 -13.50
N VAL A 218 23.56 6.59 -12.34
CA VAL A 218 22.74 7.34 -11.38
C VAL A 218 23.65 8.12 -10.44
N LYS A 219 23.43 9.44 -10.35
CA LYS A 219 24.18 10.32 -9.47
C LYS A 219 24.00 9.94 -8.01
N ASP A 220 25.05 10.08 -7.20
CA ASP A 220 25.05 9.61 -5.81
C ASP A 220 24.00 10.30 -4.92
N ASP A 221 23.75 11.59 -5.14
CA ASP A 221 22.72 12.39 -4.46
C ASP A 221 21.29 11.88 -4.73
N MET A 222 21.06 11.24 -5.88
CA MET A 222 19.76 10.70 -6.26
C MET A 222 19.48 9.32 -5.67
N LYS A 223 20.52 8.58 -5.27
CA LYS A 223 20.39 7.18 -4.84
C LYS A 223 19.52 7.00 -3.60
N PRO A 224 19.67 7.77 -2.51
CA PRO A 224 18.86 7.52 -1.32
C PRO A 224 17.39 7.86 -1.54
N GLY A 225 17.07 8.92 -2.30
CA GLY A 225 15.69 9.23 -2.70
C GLY A 225 15.06 8.11 -3.53
N MET A 226 15.81 7.58 -4.52
CA MET A 226 15.38 6.44 -5.32
C MET A 226 15.12 5.19 -4.46
N LEU A 227 16.04 4.85 -3.55
CA LEU A 227 15.93 3.72 -2.63
C LEU A 227 14.74 3.89 -1.67
N HIS A 228 14.50 5.09 -1.15
CA HIS A 228 13.37 5.36 -0.25
C HIS A 228 12.01 5.12 -0.93
N LEU A 229 11.86 5.59 -2.18
CA LEU A 229 10.69 5.30 -3.01
C LEU A 229 10.54 3.80 -3.28
N GLY A 230 11.67 3.13 -3.56
CA GLY A 230 11.71 1.68 -3.74
C GLY A 230 11.28 0.88 -2.52
N LEU A 231 11.72 1.30 -1.33
CA LEU A 231 11.35 0.68 -0.06
C LEU A 231 9.84 0.77 0.15
N ARG A 232 9.27 1.98 0.08
CA ARG A 232 7.83 2.21 0.24
C ARG A 232 6.99 1.42 -0.77
N ALA A 233 7.45 1.32 -2.02
CA ALA A 233 6.78 0.50 -3.02
C ALA A 233 6.80 -1.00 -2.66
N ALA A 234 7.91 -1.52 -2.13
CA ALA A 234 7.99 -2.90 -1.66
C ALA A 234 7.06 -3.14 -0.46
N GLU A 235 7.02 -2.21 0.49
CA GLU A 235 6.14 -2.26 1.65
C GLU A 235 4.66 -2.20 1.27
N CYS A 236 4.34 -1.42 0.25
CA CYS A 236 3.01 -1.39 -0.33
C CYS A 236 2.58 -2.77 -0.85
N CYS A 237 3.47 -3.52 -1.53
CA CYS A 237 3.15 -4.89 -1.92
C CYS A 237 2.96 -5.83 -0.73
N ILE A 238 3.72 -5.63 0.35
CA ILE A 238 3.63 -6.45 1.57
C ILE A 238 2.28 -6.23 2.28
N SER A 239 1.68 -5.04 2.16
CA SER A 239 0.39 -4.73 2.77
C SER A 239 -0.83 -5.17 1.95
N ILE A 240 -0.66 -5.62 0.71
CA ILE A 240 -1.77 -6.11 -0.13
C ILE A 240 -2.11 -7.55 0.27
N GLU A 241 -3.32 -7.77 0.79
CA GLU A 241 -3.77 -9.08 1.29
C GLU A 241 -3.82 -10.17 0.20
N ASP A 242 -4.25 -9.79 -1.01
CA ASP A 242 -4.50 -10.70 -2.12
C ASP A 242 -3.30 -10.88 -3.06
N VAL A 243 -2.11 -10.44 -2.65
CA VAL A 243 -0.89 -10.59 -3.45
C VAL A 243 -0.49 -12.07 -3.56
N THR A 244 0.19 -12.47 -4.64
CA THR A 244 0.73 -13.84 -4.74
C THR A 244 1.97 -14.02 -3.85
N VAL A 245 2.22 -15.24 -3.40
CA VAL A 245 3.39 -15.60 -2.59
C VAL A 245 4.69 -15.23 -3.31
N GLY A 246 4.76 -15.42 -4.63
CA GLY A 246 5.92 -15.06 -5.43
C GLY A 246 6.22 -13.56 -5.39
N ILE A 247 5.19 -12.70 -5.45
CA ILE A 247 5.38 -11.25 -5.30
C ILE A 247 5.73 -10.91 -3.85
N MET A 248 5.06 -11.52 -2.86
CA MET A 248 5.38 -11.30 -1.43
C MET A 248 6.85 -11.59 -1.13
N ILE A 249 7.38 -12.74 -1.56
CA ILE A 249 8.80 -13.12 -1.40
C ILE A 249 9.73 -12.08 -2.04
N LYS A 250 9.44 -11.67 -3.28
CA LYS A 250 10.24 -10.65 -3.98
C LYS A 250 10.22 -9.32 -3.25
N SER A 251 9.06 -8.89 -2.75
CA SER A 251 8.90 -7.61 -2.07
C SER A 251 9.58 -7.60 -0.71
N VAL A 252 9.46 -8.65 0.11
CA VAL A 252 10.21 -8.72 1.38
C VAL A 252 11.71 -8.77 1.14
N ARG A 253 12.17 -9.47 0.10
CA ARG A 253 13.60 -9.55 -0.21
C ARG A 253 14.16 -8.19 -0.65
N ARG A 254 13.45 -7.50 -1.54
CA ARG A 254 13.85 -6.16 -1.98
C ARG A 254 13.79 -5.15 -0.86
N ALA A 255 12.76 -5.21 -0.02
CA ALA A 255 12.67 -4.34 1.14
C ALA A 255 13.88 -4.55 2.08
N PHE A 256 14.29 -5.81 2.31
CA PHE A 256 15.53 -6.12 3.03
C PHE A 256 16.76 -5.52 2.35
N ASP A 257 16.99 -5.81 1.07
CA ASP A 257 18.19 -5.37 0.34
C ASP A 257 18.28 -3.83 0.27
N ILE A 258 17.16 -3.15 -0.01
CA ILE A 258 17.06 -1.68 -0.02
C ILE A 258 17.33 -1.11 1.37
N ARG A 259 16.76 -1.72 2.42
CA ARG A 259 16.95 -1.28 3.80
C ARG A 259 18.41 -1.37 4.22
N THR A 260 19.11 -2.43 3.82
CA THR A 260 20.55 -2.58 4.04
C THR A 260 21.33 -1.48 3.33
N LEU A 261 21.04 -1.23 2.04
CA LEU A 261 21.72 -0.15 1.29
C LEU A 261 21.49 1.23 1.91
N LEU A 262 20.26 1.54 2.33
CA LEU A 262 19.95 2.81 2.99
C LEU A 262 20.71 2.97 4.31
N ASN A 263 20.86 1.88 5.08
CA ASN A 263 21.63 1.90 6.33
C ASN A 263 23.14 2.13 6.09
N ASP A 264 23.67 1.68 4.95
CA ASP A 264 25.05 1.94 4.55
C ASP A 264 25.23 3.41 4.04
N LEU A 265 24.14 4.07 3.66
CA LEU A 265 24.09 5.48 3.24
C LEU A 265 23.66 6.43 4.38
N LYS A 266 23.65 5.99 5.64
CA LYS A 266 23.12 6.74 6.78
C LYS A 266 23.74 8.13 7.02
N ASP A 267 24.96 8.35 6.54
CA ASP A 267 25.70 9.61 6.69
C ASP A 267 25.40 10.60 5.54
N VAL A 268 24.61 10.20 4.53
CA VAL A 268 24.18 11.07 3.43
C VAL A 268 23.09 12.00 3.92
N VAL A 269 23.24 13.30 3.67
CA VAL A 269 22.26 14.33 4.04
C VAL A 269 21.35 14.63 2.84
N ILE A 270 20.04 14.54 3.02
CA ILE A 270 19.01 14.99 2.06
C ILE A 270 18.24 16.13 2.71
N ASP A 271 18.17 17.28 2.04
CA ASP A 271 17.44 18.47 2.49
C ASP A 271 17.81 18.96 3.91
N GLY A 272 19.08 18.78 4.29
CA GLY A 272 19.60 19.21 5.58
C GLY A 272 19.49 18.17 6.70
N GLU A 273 18.83 17.03 6.44
CA GLU A 273 18.68 15.93 7.40
C GLU A 273 19.46 14.68 6.93
N PRO A 274 20.26 14.03 7.79
CA PRO A 274 20.85 12.75 7.45
C PRO A 274 19.78 11.68 7.19
N VAL A 275 19.94 10.89 6.14
CA VAL A 275 19.08 9.74 5.82
C VAL A 275 19.01 8.77 7.01
N GLY A 276 20.06 8.69 7.82
CA GLY A 276 20.11 7.91 9.06
C GLY A 276 19.31 8.46 10.24
N VAL A 277 18.89 9.74 10.23
CA VAL A 277 18.08 10.36 11.31
C VAL A 277 16.60 10.01 11.18
N LEU A 278 16.15 9.58 10.00
CA LEU A 278 14.76 9.19 9.76
C LEU A 278 14.36 7.87 10.43
N TRP A 279 15.30 7.09 11.00
CA TRP A 279 15.02 5.72 11.46
C TRP A 279 15.82 5.35 12.72
N ASP A 280 15.15 4.86 13.76
CA ASP A 280 15.80 4.26 14.92
C ASP A 280 16.54 2.97 14.47
N PRO A 281 17.84 2.79 14.76
CA PRO A 281 18.57 1.55 14.46
C PRO A 281 17.88 0.27 14.97
N LYS A 282 17.15 0.35 16.08
CA LYS A 282 16.36 -0.78 16.61
C LYS A 282 15.20 -1.13 15.69
N ASP A 283 14.58 -0.14 15.06
CA ASP A 283 13.51 -0.37 14.09
C ASP A 283 14.05 -0.98 12.81
N VAL A 284 15.24 -0.53 12.35
CA VAL A 284 15.95 -1.14 11.21
C VAL A 284 16.22 -2.62 11.47
N GLU A 285 16.76 -2.98 12.63
CA GLU A 285 17.04 -4.38 12.97
C GLU A 285 15.75 -5.21 13.02
N LYS A 286 14.67 -4.65 13.55
CA LYS A 286 13.37 -5.32 13.64
C LYS A 286 12.77 -5.56 12.24
N ASP A 287 12.89 -4.60 11.33
CA ASP A 287 12.46 -4.74 9.93
C ASP A 287 13.23 -5.85 9.22
N LEU A 288 14.56 -5.83 9.33
CA LEU A 288 15.42 -6.84 8.70
C LEU A 288 15.11 -8.25 9.22
N LYS A 289 14.89 -8.40 10.53
CA LYS A 289 14.43 -9.66 11.13
C LYS A 289 13.08 -10.09 10.57
N PHE A 290 12.13 -9.17 10.45
CA PHE A 290 10.81 -9.44 9.87
C PHE A 290 10.92 -9.94 8.43
N TYR A 291 11.61 -9.21 7.54
CA TYR A 291 11.71 -9.59 6.12
C TYR A 291 12.35 -10.97 5.95
N LYS A 292 13.44 -11.23 6.66
CA LYS A 292 14.15 -12.51 6.62
C LYS A 292 13.29 -13.66 7.15
N ALA A 293 12.53 -13.42 8.21
CA ALA A 293 11.61 -14.41 8.76
C ALA A 293 10.45 -14.72 7.78
N GLN A 294 9.87 -13.69 7.17
CA GLN A 294 8.78 -13.86 6.21
C GLN A 294 9.23 -14.62 4.95
N GLU A 295 10.39 -14.25 4.38
CA GLU A 295 10.99 -14.93 3.23
C GLU A 295 11.21 -16.42 3.54
N LYS A 296 11.81 -16.72 4.70
CA LYS A 296 12.07 -18.09 5.14
C LYS A 296 10.78 -18.89 5.34
N ALA A 297 9.75 -18.27 5.91
CA ALA A 297 8.47 -18.93 6.19
C ALA A 297 7.70 -19.32 4.92
N LEU A 298 7.85 -18.54 3.84
CA LEU A 298 7.17 -18.80 2.55
C LEU A 298 7.96 -19.73 1.62
N LYS A 299 9.18 -20.13 2.01
CA LYS A 299 10.01 -21.03 1.20
C LYS A 299 9.30 -22.38 1.00
N GLY A 300 9.16 -22.77 -0.27
CA GLY A 300 8.53 -24.04 -0.66
C GLY A 300 7.03 -23.96 -0.93
N ILE A 301 6.40 -22.79 -0.72
CA ILE A 301 5.02 -22.55 -1.15
C ILE A 301 5.02 -22.17 -2.63
N ALA A 302 4.03 -22.64 -3.39
CA ALA A 302 3.91 -22.35 -4.81
C ALA A 302 3.81 -20.81 -5.04
N PRO A 303 4.58 -20.23 -5.98
CA PRO A 303 4.60 -18.79 -6.19
C PRO A 303 3.25 -18.16 -6.57
N ASP A 304 2.39 -18.93 -7.24
CA ASP A 304 1.08 -18.47 -7.71
C ASP A 304 -0.04 -18.60 -6.65
N THR A 305 0.25 -19.22 -5.51
CA THR A 305 -0.67 -19.24 -4.36
C THR A 305 -0.90 -17.80 -3.88
N PHE A 306 -2.14 -17.42 -3.62
CA PHE A 306 -2.43 -16.13 -3.02
C PHE A 306 -2.03 -16.13 -1.54
N PHE A 307 -1.45 -15.03 -1.08
CA PHE A 307 -0.96 -14.90 0.28
C PHE A 307 -2.09 -15.01 1.32
N LYS A 308 -3.30 -14.59 1.00
CA LYS A 308 -4.50 -14.83 1.84
C LYS A 308 -4.75 -16.32 2.12
N ASP A 309 -4.44 -17.21 1.17
CA ASP A 309 -4.69 -18.65 1.25
C ASP A 309 -3.55 -19.42 1.95
N VAL A 310 -2.44 -18.75 2.26
CA VAL A 310 -1.34 -19.36 3.02
C VAL A 310 -1.75 -19.57 4.48
N GLU A 311 -1.27 -20.66 5.09
CA GLU A 311 -1.53 -20.95 6.51
C GLU A 311 -1.08 -19.79 7.43
N PRO A 312 -1.89 -19.43 8.44
CA PRO A 312 -1.56 -18.35 9.38
C PRO A 312 -0.17 -18.43 10.02
N SER A 313 0.30 -19.64 10.34
CA SER A 313 1.60 -19.92 10.96
C SER A 313 2.79 -19.51 10.10
N LYS A 314 2.58 -19.34 8.78
CA LYS A 314 3.61 -18.92 7.81
C LYS A 314 3.62 -17.42 7.55
N LYS A 315 2.62 -16.68 8.05
CA LYS A 315 2.52 -15.22 7.90
C LYS A 315 3.14 -14.57 9.14
N THR A 316 4.35 -14.03 9.00
CA THR A 316 4.96 -13.28 10.10
C THR A 316 4.17 -11.99 10.30
N ARG A 317 3.93 -11.61 11.56
CA ARG A 317 3.26 -10.34 11.85
C ARG A 317 4.27 -9.22 11.67
N ARG A 318 3.90 -8.22 10.88
CA ARG A 318 4.60 -6.95 10.88
C ARG A 318 4.20 -6.24 12.18
N PRO A 319 5.14 -5.88 13.07
CA PRO A 319 4.80 -5.29 14.35
C PRO A 319 4.17 -3.87 14.23
N TRP A 320 4.28 -3.24 13.06
CA TRP A 320 3.87 -1.85 12.85
C TRP A 320 3.35 -1.67 11.43
N LEU A 321 2.08 -2.02 11.19
CA LEU A 321 1.43 -1.76 9.89
C LEU A 321 1.02 -0.28 9.71
N ILE A 322 1.26 0.55 10.73
CA ILE A 322 0.90 1.97 10.75
C ILE A 322 2.07 2.90 10.38
N GLY A 323 3.30 2.36 10.29
CA GLY A 323 4.50 3.15 10.00
C GLY A 323 4.51 3.84 8.63
N MET A 324 3.69 3.38 7.67
CA MET A 324 3.55 4.10 6.39
C MET A 324 2.98 5.51 6.57
N ALA A 325 2.31 5.83 7.68
CA ALA A 325 1.76 7.16 7.95
C ALA A 325 2.58 7.99 8.96
N GLY A 326 3.54 7.40 9.66
CA GLY A 326 4.28 8.02 10.77
C GLY A 326 5.66 8.58 10.41
N THR A 327 6.20 8.20 9.25
CA THR A 327 7.44 8.75 8.67
C THR A 327 7.19 9.48 7.35
N MET A 328 5.94 9.92 7.10
CA MET A 328 5.55 10.73 5.93
C MET A 328 5.56 12.22 6.22
#